data_AF-M3GXL9-F1
#
_entry.id   AF-M3GXL9-F1
#
_cell.length_a   1.000
_cell.length_b   1.000
_cell.length_c   1.000
_cell.angle_alpha   90.00
_cell.angle_beta   90.00
_cell.angle_gamma   90.00
#
_symmetry.space_group_name_H-M   'P 1'
#
loop_
_entity.id
_entity.type
_entity.pdbx_description
1 polymer ?
#
loop_
_entity_poly.entity_id
_entity_poly.type
_entity_poly.pdbx_seq_one_letter_code
_entity_poly.pdbx_strand_id
1 'polypeptide(L)'
;DIKNRDLESADKHYTAMSSEHVASPLLEQMLLILAQAHANDEEYLMANFYLDEYLKRYGDSGPRSEFAQYLKIKANFDSFSQPNRNQKLMQDSIAEIEKFLYIYPNTQYRPLIETMLVKFKLAIYNLDMQIADLYERTGRDESAQIYKEKVQASPLNDANIVLPQLPWYRKMFE
;
A
#
# COMPACT_ATOMS: atom_id res chain seq x y z
N ASP A 1 -11.04 12.23 -21.74
CA ASP A 1 -11.70 11.45 -20.68
C ASP A 1 -11.10 11.74 -19.31
N ILE A 2 -9.84 11.40 -19.07
CA ILE A 2 -9.13 11.65 -17.78
C ILE A 2 -9.21 13.12 -17.32
N LYS A 3 -9.01 14.09 -18.21
CA LYS A 3 -9.13 15.53 -17.87
C LYS A 3 -10.53 15.90 -17.35
N ASN A 4 -11.56 15.18 -17.79
CA ASN A 4 -12.94 15.36 -17.39
C ASN A 4 -13.34 14.44 -16.21
N ARG A 5 -12.38 13.69 -15.64
CA ARG A 5 -12.58 12.62 -14.64
C ARG A 5 -13.56 11.53 -15.08
N ASP A 6 -13.67 11.29 -16.38
CA ASP A 6 -14.44 10.19 -16.93
C ASP A 6 -13.50 8.98 -17.12
N LEU A 7 -13.27 8.23 -16.05
CA LEU A 7 -12.37 7.07 -16.06
C LEU A 7 -13.01 5.86 -16.76
N GLU A 8 -14.33 5.68 -16.64
CA GLU A 8 -15.05 4.60 -17.31
C GLU A 8 -14.92 4.71 -18.84
N SER A 9 -15.05 5.91 -19.41
CA SER A 9 -14.81 6.11 -20.85
C SER A 9 -13.35 5.92 -21.21
N ALA A 10 -12.41 6.33 -20.35
CA ALA A 10 -10.98 6.12 -20.58
C ALA A 10 -10.64 4.62 -20.66
N ASP A 11 -11.21 3.81 -19.76
CA ASP A 11 -11.05 2.35 -19.72
C ASP A 11 -11.62 1.67 -20.97
N LYS A 12 -12.81 2.11 -21.40
CA LYS A 12 -13.44 1.62 -22.65
C LYS A 12 -12.58 1.94 -23.86
N HIS A 13 -12.07 3.16 -23.96
CA HIS A 13 -11.20 3.56 -25.07
C HIS A 13 -9.85 2.83 -25.04
N TYR A 14 -9.26 2.59 -23.87
CA TYR A 14 -8.07 1.76 -23.76
C TYR A 14 -8.33 0.32 -24.18
N THR A 15 -9.46 -0.27 -23.77
CA THR A 15 -9.84 -1.62 -24.16
C THR A 15 -9.97 -1.74 -25.69
N ALA A 16 -10.66 -0.78 -26.33
CA ALA A 16 -10.76 -0.72 -27.79
C ALA A 16 -9.36 -0.59 -28.44
N MET A 17 -8.58 0.41 -28.03
CA MET A 17 -7.23 0.67 -28.56
C MET A 17 -6.29 -0.53 -28.42
N SER A 18 -6.28 -1.18 -27.25
CA SER A 18 -5.41 -2.33 -26.99
C SER A 18 -5.81 -3.57 -27.79
N SER A 19 -7.07 -3.67 -28.23
CA SER A 19 -7.58 -4.73 -29.09
C SER A 19 -7.36 -4.46 -30.59
N GLU A 20 -7.56 -3.22 -31.03
CA GLU A 20 -7.47 -2.82 -32.44
C GLU A 20 -6.02 -2.55 -32.86
N HIS A 21 -5.19 -2.11 -31.92
CA HIS A 21 -3.82 -1.66 -32.17
C HIS A 21 -2.82 -2.31 -31.20
N VAL A 22 -2.85 -3.64 -31.11
CA VAL A 22 -2.06 -4.46 -30.17
C VAL A 22 -0.55 -4.16 -30.18
N ALA A 23 0.01 -3.77 -31.32
CA ALA A 23 1.45 -3.47 -31.47
C ALA A 23 1.78 -1.97 -31.27
N SER A 24 0.81 -1.15 -30.85
CA SER A 24 1.05 0.29 -30.69
C SER A 24 2.05 0.55 -29.56
N PRO A 25 3.10 1.37 -29.80
CA PRO A 25 4.06 1.75 -28.76
C PRO A 25 3.45 2.63 -27.68
N LEU A 26 2.25 3.18 -27.90
CA LEU A 26 1.56 4.04 -26.94
C LEU A 26 0.89 3.27 -25.81
N LEU A 27 0.66 1.96 -25.98
CA LEU A 27 -0.03 1.14 -24.98
C LEU A 27 0.73 1.11 -23.65
N GLU A 28 2.07 1.09 -23.71
CA GLU A 28 2.93 1.16 -22.52
C GLU A 28 2.64 2.42 -21.69
N GLN A 29 2.58 3.57 -22.36
CA GLN A 29 2.35 4.86 -21.69
C GLN A 29 0.90 5.00 -21.21
N MET A 30 -0.08 4.48 -21.98
CA MET A 30 -1.50 4.51 -21.62
C MET A 30 -1.76 3.78 -20.30
N LEU A 31 -1.15 2.61 -20.08
CA LEU A 31 -1.27 1.86 -18.84
C LEU A 31 -0.80 2.66 -17.62
N LEU A 32 0.35 3.32 -17.72
CA LEU A 32 0.87 4.15 -16.63
C LEU A 32 0.00 5.39 -16.36
N ILE A 33 -0.57 5.97 -17.41
CA ILE A 33 -1.48 7.12 -17.30
C ILE A 33 -2.78 6.70 -16.61
N LEU A 34 -3.38 5.57 -17.01
CA LEU A 34 -4.59 5.04 -16.40
C LEU A 34 -4.35 4.68 -14.94
N ALA A 35 -3.27 3.95 -14.64
CA ALA A 35 -2.89 3.61 -13.27
C ALA A 35 -2.85 4.83 -12.34
N GLN A 36 -2.19 5.91 -12.80
CA GLN A 36 -2.11 7.16 -12.03
C GLN A 36 -3.45 7.88 -11.96
N ALA A 37 -4.26 7.86 -13.02
CA ALA A 37 -5.57 8.48 -13.03
C ALA A 37 -6.51 7.83 -12.01
N HIS A 38 -6.55 6.49 -11.96
CA HIS A 38 -7.30 5.75 -10.93
C HIS A 38 -6.76 5.99 -9.53
N ALA A 39 -5.43 5.99 -9.34
CA ALA A 39 -4.85 6.29 -8.03
C ALA A 39 -5.22 7.71 -7.55
N ASN A 40 -5.29 8.69 -8.46
CA ASN A 40 -5.68 10.06 -8.13
C ASN A 40 -7.17 10.21 -7.78
N ASP A 41 -8.02 9.29 -8.22
CA ASP A 41 -9.44 9.23 -7.87
C ASP A 41 -9.74 8.21 -6.76
N GLU A 42 -8.68 7.75 -6.06
CA GLU A 42 -8.73 6.79 -4.95
C GLU A 42 -9.22 5.38 -5.37
N GLU A 43 -9.25 5.07 -6.67
CA GLU A 43 -9.59 3.77 -7.23
C GLU A 43 -8.38 2.83 -7.25
N TYR A 44 -7.78 2.60 -6.07
CA TYR A 44 -6.49 1.89 -5.94
C TYR A 44 -6.49 0.45 -6.47
N LEU A 45 -7.64 -0.23 -6.45
CA LEU A 45 -7.76 -1.56 -7.05
C LEU A 45 -7.53 -1.50 -8.56
N MET A 46 -8.10 -0.50 -9.23
CA MET A 46 -7.95 -0.31 -10.67
C MET A 46 -6.56 0.24 -11.02
N ALA A 47 -6.01 1.10 -10.17
CA ALA A 47 -4.62 1.53 -10.29
C ALA A 47 -3.66 0.33 -10.29
N ASN A 48 -3.83 -0.60 -9.34
CA ASN A 48 -3.04 -1.83 -9.26
C ASN A 48 -3.27 -2.75 -10.47
N PHE A 49 -4.50 -2.88 -10.94
CA PHE A 49 -4.81 -3.67 -12.15
C PHE A 49 -3.97 -3.22 -13.35
N TYR A 50 -3.95 -1.90 -13.64
CA TYR A 50 -3.17 -1.38 -14.76
C TYR A 50 -1.66 -1.47 -14.55
N LEU A 51 -1.17 -1.33 -13.32
CA LEU A 51 0.25 -1.53 -12.99
C LEU A 51 0.68 -2.99 -13.15
N ASP A 52 -0.17 -3.95 -12.80
CA ASP A 52 0.07 -5.38 -13.03
C ASP A 52 0.11 -5.71 -14.51
N GLU A 53 -0.81 -5.14 -15.29
CA GLU A 53 -0.80 -5.27 -16.75
C GLU A 53 0.48 -4.69 -17.36
N TYR A 54 0.90 -3.51 -16.88
CA TYR A 54 2.14 -2.86 -17.31
C TYR A 54 3.35 -3.75 -17.02
N LEU A 55 3.50 -4.23 -15.78
CA LEU A 55 4.62 -5.08 -15.38
C LEU A 55 4.66 -6.38 -16.18
N LYS A 56 3.50 -6.98 -16.45
CA LYS A 56 3.39 -8.23 -17.21
C LYS A 56 3.80 -8.07 -18.67
N ARG A 57 3.46 -6.93 -19.30
CA ARG A 57 3.69 -6.70 -20.75
C ARG A 57 5.03 -6.03 -21.05
N TYR A 58 5.45 -5.09 -20.20
CA TYR A 58 6.55 -4.16 -20.46
C TYR A 58 7.62 -4.15 -19.37
N GLY A 59 7.51 -5.02 -18.36
CA GLY A 59 8.51 -5.14 -17.31
C GLY A 59 9.89 -5.51 -17.85
N ASP A 60 10.91 -4.80 -17.39
CA ASP A 60 12.31 -4.93 -17.84
C ASP A 60 13.25 -5.41 -16.72
N SER A 61 12.74 -5.73 -15.53
CA SER A 61 13.53 -5.97 -14.30
C SER A 61 14.45 -4.81 -13.91
N GLY A 62 14.31 -3.65 -14.56
CA GLY A 62 15.15 -2.47 -14.41
C GLY A 62 14.32 -1.24 -14.06
N PRO A 63 14.65 -0.05 -14.58
CA PRO A 63 14.03 1.21 -14.18
C PRO A 63 12.50 1.25 -14.38
N ARG A 64 11.98 0.59 -15.42
CA ARG A 64 10.53 0.57 -15.69
C ARG A 64 9.79 -0.29 -14.68
N SER A 65 10.29 -1.52 -14.46
CA SER A 65 9.75 -2.39 -13.42
C SER A 65 9.87 -1.78 -12.03
N GLU A 66 10.96 -1.08 -11.74
CA GLU A 66 11.17 -0.39 -10.47
C GLU A 66 10.13 0.72 -10.26
N PHE A 67 9.93 1.58 -11.27
CA PHE A 67 8.97 2.68 -11.16
C PHE A 67 7.52 2.17 -10.99
N ALA A 68 7.11 1.17 -11.77
CA ALA A 68 5.77 0.61 -11.66
C ALA A 68 5.55 -0.07 -10.29
N GLN A 69 6.54 -0.80 -9.76
CA GLN A 69 6.46 -1.37 -8.40
C GLN A 69 6.40 -0.29 -7.31
N TYR A 70 7.16 0.80 -7.47
CA TYR A 70 7.05 1.96 -6.58
C TYR A 70 5.62 2.53 -6.58
N LEU A 71 5.00 2.70 -7.76
CA LEU A 71 3.62 3.18 -7.87
C LEU A 71 2.62 2.23 -7.21
N LYS A 72 2.82 0.90 -7.32
CA LYS A 72 1.98 -0.09 -6.64
C LYS A 72 2.06 0.04 -5.13
N ILE A 73 3.28 0.12 -4.58
CA ILE A 73 3.49 0.32 -3.15
C ILE A 73 2.81 1.60 -2.69
N LYS A 74 2.95 2.69 -3.45
CA LYS A 74 2.30 3.96 -3.14
C LYS A 74 0.77 3.82 -3.15
N ALA A 75 0.18 3.20 -4.17
CA ALA A 75 -1.27 2.98 -4.25
C ALA A 75 -1.77 2.10 -3.09
N ASN A 76 -1.04 1.05 -2.74
CA ASN A 76 -1.34 0.20 -1.58
C ASN A 76 -1.29 1.01 -0.30
N PHE A 77 -0.26 1.84 -0.10
CA PHE A 77 -0.13 2.73 1.05
C PHE A 77 -1.30 3.72 1.15
N ASP A 78 -1.64 4.39 0.05
CA ASP A 78 -2.71 5.38 0.01
C ASP A 78 -4.10 4.75 0.24
N SER A 79 -4.27 3.45 -0.06
CA SER A 79 -5.51 2.71 0.23
C SER A 79 -5.80 2.56 1.74
N PHE A 80 -4.82 2.77 2.62
CA PHE A 80 -4.98 2.71 4.08
C PHE A 80 -5.53 4.00 4.69
N SER A 81 -6.61 4.54 4.12
CA SER A 81 -7.32 5.70 4.68
C SER A 81 -7.83 5.46 6.12
N GLN A 82 -7.88 4.20 6.58
CA GLN A 82 -8.17 3.80 7.96
C GLN A 82 -7.11 2.81 8.49
N PRO A 83 -6.20 3.24 9.39
CA PRO A 83 -5.04 2.44 9.84
C PRO A 83 -5.39 1.10 10.51
N ASN A 84 -6.55 1.00 11.17
CA ASN A 84 -6.82 -0.06 12.16
C ASN A 84 -7.62 -1.26 11.62
N ARG A 85 -7.91 -1.36 10.31
CA ARG A 85 -8.93 -2.33 9.83
C ARG A 85 -8.39 -3.55 9.10
N ASN A 86 -7.15 -3.55 8.61
CA ASN A 86 -6.64 -4.68 7.83
C ASN A 86 -5.19 -5.03 8.16
N GLN A 87 -5.00 -5.80 9.25
CA GLN A 87 -3.69 -6.28 9.68
C GLN A 87 -2.96 -7.06 8.59
N LYS A 88 -3.68 -7.91 7.85
CA LYS A 88 -3.08 -8.72 6.79
C LYS A 88 -2.56 -7.86 5.65
N LEU A 89 -3.34 -6.89 5.18
CA LEU A 89 -2.89 -5.99 4.11
C LEU A 89 -1.65 -5.20 4.55
N MET A 90 -1.57 -4.77 5.82
CA MET A 90 -0.38 -4.07 6.34
C MET A 90 0.85 -4.98 6.33
N GLN A 91 0.72 -6.22 6.79
CA GLN A 91 1.82 -7.20 6.78
C GLN A 91 2.26 -7.54 5.36
N ASP A 92 1.31 -7.75 4.45
CA ASP A 92 1.59 -8.02 3.05
C ASP A 92 2.29 -6.80 2.39
N SER A 93 1.90 -5.57 2.74
CA SER A 93 2.55 -4.34 2.28
C SER A 93 3.97 -4.17 2.83
N ILE A 94 4.21 -4.51 4.10
CA ILE A 94 5.57 -4.53 4.68
C ILE A 94 6.46 -5.50 3.91
N ALA A 95 5.96 -6.71 3.65
CA ALA A 95 6.72 -7.73 2.92
C ALA A 95 7.00 -7.30 1.47
N GLU A 96 6.04 -6.66 0.80
CA GLU A 96 6.22 -6.09 -0.54
C GLU A 96 7.30 -5.01 -0.56
N ILE A 97 7.28 -4.09 0.41
CA ILE A 97 8.27 -3.03 0.52
C ILE A 97 9.67 -3.58 0.82
N GLU A 98 9.79 -4.52 1.75
CA GLU A 98 11.09 -5.12 2.09
C GLU A 98 11.68 -5.88 0.89
N LYS A 99 10.83 -6.61 0.15
CA LYS A 99 11.22 -7.24 -1.11
C LYS A 99 11.67 -6.21 -2.16
N PHE A 100 10.95 -5.10 -2.31
CA PHE A 100 11.32 -4.04 -3.23
C PHE A 100 12.68 -3.42 -2.89
N LEU A 101 12.93 -3.10 -1.62
CA LEU A 101 14.20 -2.56 -1.15
C LEU A 101 15.36 -3.56 -1.28
N TYR A 102 15.08 -4.85 -1.19
CA TYR A 102 16.06 -5.92 -1.46
C TYR A 102 16.41 -6.02 -2.95
N ILE A 103 15.41 -5.96 -3.84
CA ILE A 103 15.61 -6.05 -5.30
C ILE A 103 16.28 -4.78 -5.84
N TYR A 104 15.89 -3.61 -5.33
CA TYR A 104 16.36 -2.30 -5.79
C TYR A 104 17.08 -1.53 -4.68
N PRO A 105 18.29 -1.96 -4.26
CA PRO A 105 18.99 -1.37 -3.13
C PRO A 105 19.44 0.09 -3.37
N ASN A 106 19.55 0.53 -4.62
CA ASN A 106 19.94 1.91 -4.95
C ASN A 106 18.78 2.73 -5.54
N THR A 107 17.54 2.33 -5.26
CA THR A 107 16.34 3.01 -5.76
C THR A 107 16.30 4.49 -5.34
N GLN A 108 15.98 5.36 -6.29
CA GLN A 108 15.77 6.78 -6.03
C GLN A 108 14.55 7.05 -5.13
N TYR A 109 13.61 6.09 -5.05
CA TYR A 109 12.39 6.21 -4.25
C TYR A 109 12.58 5.81 -2.79
N ARG A 110 13.81 5.40 -2.40
CA ARG A 110 14.13 4.86 -1.06
C ARG A 110 13.57 5.71 0.09
N PRO A 111 13.75 7.04 0.14
CA PRO A 111 13.25 7.83 1.25
C PRO A 111 11.72 7.75 1.43
N LEU A 112 10.97 7.72 0.32
CA LEU A 112 9.52 7.62 0.34
C LEU A 112 9.08 6.21 0.76
N ILE A 113 9.71 5.18 0.21
CA ILE A 113 9.41 3.78 0.50
C ILE A 113 9.73 3.43 1.96
N GLU A 114 10.88 3.84 2.47
CA GLU A 114 11.25 3.63 3.88
C GLU A 114 10.32 4.40 4.82
N THR A 115 9.87 5.61 4.43
CA THR A 115 8.86 6.34 5.20
C THR A 115 7.54 5.55 5.28
N MET A 116 7.06 4.99 4.17
CA MET A 116 5.87 4.13 4.15
C MET A 116 6.06 2.88 5.00
N LEU A 117 7.24 2.23 4.91
CA LEU A 117 7.59 1.05 5.71
C LEU A 117 7.54 1.36 7.21
N VAL A 118 8.15 2.45 7.64
CA VAL A 118 8.15 2.87 9.05
C VAL A 118 6.73 3.13 9.52
N LYS A 119 5.91 3.82 8.72
CA LYS A 119 4.50 4.06 9.05
C LYS A 119 3.70 2.77 9.22
N PHE A 120 3.91 1.78 8.35
CA PHE A 120 3.27 0.46 8.52
C PHE A 120 3.75 -0.27 9.76
N LYS A 121 5.06 -0.27 10.04
CA LYS A 121 5.61 -0.90 11.25
C LYS A 121 5.07 -0.24 12.52
N LEU A 122 4.94 1.09 12.53
CA LEU A 122 4.30 1.83 13.62
C LEU A 122 2.82 1.49 13.77
N ALA A 123 2.09 1.33 12.66
CA ALA A 123 0.67 0.95 12.69
C ALA A 123 0.48 -0.46 13.26
N ILE A 124 1.28 -1.44 12.83
CA ILE A 124 1.27 -2.80 13.39
C ILE A 124 1.63 -2.80 14.88
N TYR A 125 2.66 -2.05 15.26
CA TYR A 125 3.04 -1.91 16.66
C TYR A 125 1.90 -1.36 17.51
N ASN A 126 1.22 -0.31 17.05
CA ASN A 126 0.06 0.26 17.73
C ASN A 126 -1.11 -0.73 17.80
N LEU A 127 -1.37 -1.46 16.71
CA LEU A 127 -2.41 -2.48 16.67
C LEU A 127 -2.14 -3.62 17.66
N ASP A 128 -0.91 -4.12 17.73
CA ASP A 128 -0.53 -5.19 18.65
C ASP A 128 -0.69 -4.75 20.11
N MET A 129 -0.38 -3.49 20.45
CA MET A 129 -0.67 -2.92 21.77
C MET A 129 -2.17 -2.86 22.08
N GLN A 130 -2.99 -2.42 21.11
CA GLN A 130 -4.45 -2.37 21.29
C GLN A 130 -5.06 -3.77 21.47
N ILE A 131 -4.54 -4.77 20.74
CA ILE A 131 -4.98 -6.17 20.89
C ILE A 131 -4.61 -6.71 22.27
N ALA A 132 -3.41 -6.40 22.77
CA ALA A 132 -3.01 -6.77 24.12
C ALA A 132 -3.96 -6.18 25.18
N ASP A 133 -4.24 -4.87 25.13
CA ASP A 133 -5.18 -4.18 26.05
C ASP A 133 -6.59 -4.79 25.99
N LEU A 134 -7.09 -5.06 24.77
CA LEU A 134 -8.40 -5.68 24.59
C LEU A 134 -8.47 -7.06 25.25
N TYR A 135 -7.41 -7.88 25.10
CA TYR A 135 -7.37 -9.21 25.70
C TYR A 135 -7.27 -9.16 27.22
N GLU A 136 -6.52 -8.23 27.80
CA GLU A 136 -6.52 -8.03 29.26
C GLU A 136 -7.92 -7.66 29.77
N ARG A 137 -8.57 -6.69 29.13
CA ARG A 137 -9.90 -6.21 29.51
C ARG A 137 -10.99 -7.27 29.37
N THR A 138 -10.79 -8.24 28.49
CA THR A 138 -11.73 -9.35 28.25
C THR A 138 -11.36 -10.64 29.01
N GLY A 139 -10.34 -10.60 29.87
CA GLY A 139 -9.93 -11.74 30.71
C GLY A 139 -9.24 -12.86 29.93
N ARG A 140 -8.57 -12.54 28.81
CA ARG A 140 -7.85 -13.47 27.94
C ARG A 140 -6.34 -13.33 28.12
N ASP A 141 -5.86 -13.50 29.35
CA ASP A 141 -4.50 -13.15 29.76
C ASP A 141 -3.39 -13.87 28.96
N GLU A 142 -3.58 -15.15 28.64
CA GLU A 142 -2.63 -15.90 27.81
C GLU A 142 -2.47 -15.29 26.41
N SER A 143 -3.58 -14.85 25.81
CA SER A 143 -3.56 -14.18 24.50
C SER A 143 -2.97 -12.78 24.59
N ALA A 144 -3.27 -12.05 25.67
CA ALA A 144 -2.67 -10.73 25.92
C ALA A 144 -1.14 -10.84 26.00
N GLN A 145 -0.62 -11.87 26.68
CA GLN A 145 0.81 -12.08 26.85
C GLN A 145 1.54 -12.31 25.52
N ILE A 146 0.95 -13.07 24.59
CA ILE A 146 1.51 -13.26 23.24
C ILE A 146 1.70 -11.92 22.51
N TYR A 147 0.72 -11.01 22.61
CA TYR A 147 0.83 -9.70 21.95
C TYR A 147 1.77 -8.75 22.68
N LYS A 148 1.85 -8.81 24.01
CA LYS A 148 2.88 -8.07 24.77
C LYS A 148 4.29 -8.48 24.37
N GLU A 149 4.53 -9.77 24.19
CA GLU A 149 5.83 -10.28 23.75
C GLU A 149 6.18 -9.77 22.35
N LYS A 150 5.22 -9.69 21.43
CA LYS A 150 5.42 -9.07 20.11
C LYS A 150 5.80 -7.59 20.20
N VAL A 151 5.10 -6.84 21.06
CA VAL A 151 5.38 -5.42 21.30
C VAL A 151 6.79 -5.25 21.87
N GLN A 152 7.15 -6.05 22.88
CA GLN A 152 8.48 -6.03 23.51
C GLN A 152 9.61 -6.43 22.56
N ALA A 153 9.38 -7.43 21.70
CA ALA A 153 10.36 -7.86 20.70
C ALA A 153 10.49 -6.90 19.51
N SER A 154 9.58 -5.93 19.38
CA SER A 154 9.61 -4.97 18.28
C SER A 154 10.82 -4.04 18.40
N PRO A 155 11.52 -3.74 17.30
CA PRO A 155 12.56 -2.70 17.27
C PRO A 155 12.05 -1.30 17.65
N LEU A 156 10.73 -1.13 17.70
CA LEU A 156 10.05 0.12 18.04
C LEU A 156 9.75 0.25 19.55
N ASN A 157 9.95 -0.78 20.37
CA ASN A 157 9.58 -0.77 21.79
C ASN A 157 10.22 0.40 22.56
N ASP A 158 11.49 0.67 22.30
CA ASP A 158 12.26 1.72 22.99
C ASP A 158 12.29 3.05 22.21
N ALA A 159 11.57 3.13 21.09
CA ALA A 159 11.55 4.33 20.26
C ALA A 159 10.62 5.40 20.86
N ASN A 160 10.99 6.67 20.70
CA ASN A 160 10.09 7.77 21.03
C ASN A 160 9.03 7.91 19.93
N ILE A 161 7.86 7.29 20.15
CA ILE A 161 6.78 7.20 19.15
C ILE A 161 5.64 8.14 19.53
N VAL A 162 5.12 8.84 18.51
CA VAL A 162 3.83 9.52 18.60
C VAL A 162 2.75 8.57 18.07
N LEU A 163 1.86 8.12 18.97
CA LEU A 163 0.74 7.27 18.58
C LEU A 163 -0.34 8.08 17.83
N PRO A 164 -1.06 7.46 16.89
CA PRO A 164 -2.14 8.13 16.17
C PRO A 164 -3.24 8.57 17.15
N GLN A 165 -3.67 9.83 17.05
CA GLN A 165 -4.79 10.32 17.85
C GLN A 165 -6.13 9.93 17.23
N LEU A 166 -6.94 9.18 17.98
CA LEU A 166 -8.31 8.88 17.59
C LEU A 166 -9.22 10.10 17.89
N PRO A 167 -9.94 10.62 16.88
CA PRO A 167 -10.95 11.64 17.10
C PRO A 167 -12.00 11.15 18.10
N TRP A 168 -12.47 12.04 18.97
CA TRP A 168 -13.38 11.70 20.09
C TRP A 168 -14.64 10.96 19.62
N TYR A 169 -15.18 11.29 18.45
CA TYR A 169 -16.38 10.68 17.88
C TYR A 169 -16.16 9.26 17.35
N ARG A 170 -14.90 8.82 17.16
CA ARG A 170 -14.56 7.44 16.75
C ARG A 170 -14.32 6.52 17.94
N LYS A 171 -13.96 7.05 19.12
CA LYS A 171 -13.65 6.28 20.34
C LYS A 171 -14.80 5.39 20.85
N MET A 172 -16.03 5.60 20.42
CA MET A 172 -17.16 4.75 20.79
C MET A 172 -17.35 3.54 19.85
N PHE A 173 -16.63 3.53 18.72
CA PHE A 173 -16.73 2.51 17.68
C PHE A 173 -15.40 1.77 17.43
N GLU A 174 -14.29 2.26 18.00
CA GLU A 174 -12.94 1.67 18.04
C GLU A 174 -12.52 1.52 19.50
#